data_AF-A0A2V8RX02-F1
#
_entry.id   AF-A0A2V8RX02-F1
#
_cell.length_a   1.000
_cell.length_b   1.000
_cell.length_c   1.000
_cell.angle_alpha   90.00
_cell.angle_beta   90.00
_cell.angle_gamma   90.00
#
_symmetry.space_group_name_H-M   'P 1'
#
loop_
_entity.id
_entity.type
_entity.pdbx_description
1 polymer ?
#
loop_
_entity_poly.entity_id
_entity_poly.type
_entity_poly.pdbx_seq_one_letter_code
_entity_poly.pdbx_strand_id
1 'polypeptide(L)' 'MKAKMQTCNLVLRRLTTDDGIVETNLPIKTLEELYNYCVTKTEPHLIERILLTGQDAGGRARLLTFVFQSVADHER' A
#
# COMPACT_ATOMS: atom_id res chain seq x y z
N MET A 1 22.05 11.90 11.01
CA MET A 1 21.89 10.60 10.34
C MET A 1 21.01 10.77 9.10
N LYS A 2 21.14 9.92 8.09
CA LYS A 2 20.19 9.89 6.96
C LYS A 2 18.93 9.13 7.38
N ALA A 3 17.77 9.56 6.88
CA ALA A 3 16.55 8.78 7.02
C ALA A 3 16.75 7.38 6.41
N LYS A 4 16.20 6.35 7.05
CA LYS A 4 16.38 4.95 6.65
C LYS A 4 15.04 4.25 6.56
N MET A 5 14.70 3.77 5.37
CA MET A 5 13.58 2.85 5.16
C MET A 5 13.96 1.46 5.69
N GLN A 6 13.03 0.81 6.38
CA GLN A 6 13.19 -0.54 6.92
C GLN A 6 12.31 -1.53 6.16
N THR A 7 11.02 -1.22 5.98
CA THR A 7 10.10 -2.08 5.23
C THR A 7 9.20 -1.27 4.31
N CYS A 8 8.76 -1.92 3.23
CA CYS A 8 7.73 -1.44 2.34
C CYS A 8 6.72 -2.58 2.16
N ASN A 9 5.44 -2.32 2.42
CA ASN A 9 4.37 -3.29 2.25
C ASN A 9 3.26 -2.72 1.36
N LEU A 10 2.80 -3.52 0.41
CA LEU A 10 1.57 -3.28 -0.33
C LEU A 10 0.42 -3.95 0.42
N VAL A 11 -0.62 -3.18 0.71
CA VAL A 11 -1.85 -3.69 1.31
C VAL A 11 -2.86 -3.93 0.20
N LEU A 12 -3.29 -5.19 0.12
CA LEU A 12 -4.39 -5.61 -0.72
C LEU A 12 -5.64 -5.78 0.13
N ARG A 13 -6.77 -5.34 -0.40
CA ARG A 13 -8.08 -5.50 0.18
C ARG A 13 -8.89 -6.47 -0.66
N ARG A 14 -9.56 -7.42 0.00
CA ARG A 14 -10.53 -8.30 -0.65
C ARG A 14 -11.85 -8.23 0.09
N LEU A 15 -12.93 -8.01 -0.66
CA LEU A 15 -14.29 -8.17 -0.15
C LEU A 15 -14.61 -9.66 -0.05
N THR A 16 -15.11 -10.10 1.10
CA THR A 16 -15.56 -11.48 1.32
C THR A 16 -17.04 -11.62 1.03
N THR A 17 -17.51 -12.85 0.88
CA THR A 17 -18.91 -13.17 0.52
C THR A 17 -19.92 -12.85 1.61
N ASP A 18 -19.46 -12.54 2.82
CA ASP A 18 -20.21 -12.12 4.00
C ASP A 18 -20.09 -10.60 4.24
N ASP A 19 -19.75 -9.82 3.21
CA ASP A 19 -19.52 -8.37 3.25
C ASP A 19 -18.37 -7.92 4.18
N GLY A 20 -17.52 -8.85 4.60
CA GLY A 20 -16.30 -8.58 5.34
C GLY A 20 -15.18 -8.01 4.47
N ILE A 21 -14.20 -7.38 5.13
CA ILE A 21 -12.98 -6.88 4.49
C ILE A 21 -11.79 -7.66 5.04
N VAL A 22 -11.04 -8.32 4.16
CA VAL A 22 -9.77 -8.97 4.51
C VAL A 22 -8.62 -8.17 3.91
N GLU A 23 -7.66 -7.82 4.78
CA GLU A 23 -6.42 -7.16 4.38
C GLU A 23 -5.28 -8.19 4.28
N THR A 24 -4.54 -8.14 3.18
CA THR A 24 -3.29 -8.89 3.01
C THR A 24 -2.13 -7.91 2.89
N ASN A 25 -1.10 -8.10 3.72
CA ASN A 25 0.14 -7.34 3.64
C ASN A 25 1.17 -8.11 2.81
N LEU A 26 1.61 -7.53 1.69
CA LEU A 26 2.64 -8.09 0.83
C LEU A 26 3.94 -7.27 0.96
N PRO A 27 5.04 -7.85 1.45
CA PRO A 27 6.32 -7.16 1.48
C PRO A 27 6.83 -6.94 0.06
N ILE A 28 7.29 -5.72 -0.22
CA ILE A 28 7.84 -5.32 -1.51
C ILE A 28 9.26 -4.78 -1.32
N LYS A 29 10.16 -5.16 -2.22
CA LYS A 29 11.57 -4.78 -2.20
C LYS A 29 11.94 -3.82 -3.33
N THR A 30 11.22 -3.87 -4.46
CA THR A 30 11.51 -3.03 -5.63
C THR A 30 10.26 -2.33 -6.18
N LEU A 31 10.48 -1.23 -6.91
CA LEU A 31 9.39 -0.54 -7.62
C LEU A 31 8.81 -1.41 -8.75
N GLU A 32 9.62 -2.29 -9.34
CA GLU A 32 9.18 -3.23 -10.37
C GLU A 32 8.22 -4.28 -9.80
N GLU A 33 8.52 -4.82 -8.62
CA GLU A 33 7.59 -5.71 -7.90
C GLU A 33 6.26 -5.00 -7.63
N LEU A 34 6.30 -3.76 -7.13
CA LEU A 34 5.09 -2.94 -6.92
C LEU A 34 4.30 -2.75 -8.22
N TYR A 35 4.97 -2.33 -9.30
CA TYR A 35 4.34 -2.15 -10.61
C TYR A 35 3.68 -3.43 -11.09
N ASN A 36 4.39 -4.56 -11.01
CA ASN A 36 3.87 -5.85 -11.41
C ASN A 36 2.64 -6.23 -10.60
N TYR A 37 2.63 -6.00 -9.29
CA TYR A 37 1.42 -6.22 -8.49
C TYR A 37 0.25 -5.32 -8.92
N CYS A 38 0.52 -4.06 -9.28
CA CYS A 38 -0.48 -3.12 -9.75
C CYS A 38 -1.16 -3.54 -11.06
N VAL A 39 -0.43 -4.15 -11.98
CA VAL A 39 -0.95 -4.50 -13.31
C VAL A 39 -1.45 -5.93 -13.43
N THR A 40 -0.96 -6.85 -12.58
CA THR A 40 -1.30 -8.29 -12.68
C THR A 40 -2.42 -8.75 -11.76
N LYS A 41 -2.73 -8.00 -10.68
CA LYS A 41 -3.79 -8.39 -9.76
C LYS A 41 -5.15 -8.09 -10.37
N THR A 42 -5.84 -9.15 -10.75
CA THR A 42 -7.26 -9.14 -11.09
C THR A 42 -8.12 -9.29 -9.83
N GLU A 43 -9.39 -8.91 -9.95
CA GLU A 43 -10.39 -9.11 -8.89
C GLU A 43 -10.30 -10.52 -8.28
N PRO A 44 -10.55 -10.67 -6.96
CA PRO A 44 -11.20 -9.71 -6.06
C PRO A 44 -10.25 -8.89 -5.17
N HIS A 45 -8.95 -8.86 -5.48
CA HIS A 45 -7.96 -8.13 -4.66
C HIS A 45 -7.74 -6.73 -5.22
N LEU A 46 -8.21 -5.72 -4.49
CA LEU A 46 -8.00 -4.32 -4.80
C LEU A 46 -6.73 -3.83 -4.09
N ILE A 47 -5.90 -3.11 -4.82
CA ILE A 47 -4.78 -2.39 -4.21
C ILE A 47 -5.33 -1.19 -3.46
N GLU A 48 -4.97 -1.08 -2.19
CA GLU A 48 -5.49 -0.03 -1.33
C GLU A 48 -4.41 1.00 -0.99
N ARG A 49 -3.30 0.54 -0.40
CA ARG A 49 -2.28 1.43 0.15
C ARG A 49 -0.89 0.80 0.18
N ILE A 50 0.12 1.65 0.23
CA ILE A 50 1.52 1.28 0.44
C ILE A 50 1.96 1.84 1.80
N LEU A 51 2.60 1.01 2.60
CA LEU A 51 3.09 1.33 3.95
C LEU A 51 4.61 1.24 3.98
N LEU A 52 5.28 2.36 4.24
CA LEU A 52 6.73 2.42 4.42
C LEU A 52 7.05 2.68 5.89
N THR A 53 7.78 1.77 6.53
CA THR A 53 8.29 1.97 7.89
C THR A 53 9.77 2.29 7.85
N GLY A 54 10.22 3.10 8.80
CA GLY A 54 11.63 3.45 8.90
C GLY A 54 11.92 4.39 10.06
N GLN A 55 13.09 5.03 10.00
CA GLN A 55 13.53 6.04 10.96
C GLN A 55 13.81 7.37 10.27
N ASP A 56 13.45 8.48 10.92
CA ASP A 56 13.81 9.81 10.47
C ASP A 56 15.28 10.16 10.81
N ALA A 57 15.70 11.39 10.45
CA ALA A 57 17.07 11.85 10.69
C ALA A 57 17.44 11.93 12.19
N GLY A 58 16.44 12.00 13.08
CA GLY A 58 16.58 11.96 14.53
C GLY A 58 16.44 10.56 15.14
N GLY A 59 16.37 9.51 14.31
CA GLY A 59 16.26 8.13 14.75
C GLY A 59 14.86 7.73 15.23
N ARG A 60 13.85 8.59 15.08
CA ARG A 60 12.47 8.28 15.52
C ARG A 60 11.79 7.39 14.49
N ALA A 61 11.06 6.38 14.96
CA ALA A 61 10.26 5.52 14.09
C ALA A 61 9.19 6.33 13.37
N ARG A 62 9.03 6.10 12.07
CA ARG A 62 8.04 6.74 11.20
C ARG A 62 7.33 5.70 10.34
N LEU A 63 6.07 6.00 10.05
CA LEU A 63 5.25 5.32 9.07
C LEU A 63 4.83 6.34 8.03
N LEU A 64 5.06 6.04 6.76
CA LEU A 64 4.49 6.77 5.63
C LEU A 64 3.43 5.89 4.98
N THR A 65 2.25 6.44 4.78
CA THR A 65 1.11 5.76 4.16
C THR A 65 0.75 6.47 2.87
N PHE A 66 0.81 5.73 1.77
CA PHE A 66 0.42 6.20 0.45
C PHE A 66 -0.88 5.49 0.07
N VAL A 67 -1.95 6.26 -0.11
CA VAL A 67 -3.28 5.78 -0.51
C VAL A 67 -3.59 6.28 -1.90
N PHE A 68 -4.26 5.46 -2.71
CA PHE A 68 -4.87 5.95 -3.94
C PHE A 68 -6.25 6.52 -3.62
N GLN A 69 -6.48 7.78 -3.99
CA GLN A 69 -7.79 8.40 -3.87
C GLN A 69 -8.25 8.83 -5.26
N SER A 70 -9.24 8.12 -5.81
CA SER A 70 -9.97 8.56 -6.99
C SER A 70 -11.01 9.58 -6.54
N VAL A 71 -10.82 10.84 -6.94
CA VAL A 71 -11.88 11.84 -6.82
C VAL A 71 -12.64 11.77 -8.13
N ALA A 72 -13.77 11.06 -8.13
CA ALA A 72 -14.69 11.14 -9.26
C ALA A 72 -15.28 12.54 -9.25
N ASP A 73 -14.95 13.36 -10.26
CA ASP A 73 -15.70 14.58 -10.50
C ASP A 73 -17.15 14.16 -10.78
N HIS A 74 -18.05 14.48 -9.86
CA HIS A 74 -19.46 14.51 -10.18
C HIS A 74 -19.66 15.70 -11.11
N GLU A 75 -19.70 15.44 -12.42
CA GLU A 75 -20.32 16.37 -13.38
C GLU A 75 -21.70 16.72 -12.83
N ARG A 76 -21.86 17.99 -12.43
CA ARG A 76 -23.10 18.56 -11.92
C ARG A 76 -24.05 18.91 -13.05
#